data_AF-A0A8H6PFX4-F1
#
_entry.id   AF-A0A8H6PFX4-F1
#
_cell.length_a   1.000
_cell.length_b   1.000
_cell.length_c   1.000
_cell.angle_alpha   90.00
_cell.angle_beta   90.00
_cell.angle_gamma   90.00
#
_symmetry.space_group_name_H-M   'P 1'
#
loop_
_entity.id
_entity.type
_entity.pdbx_description
1 polymer ?
#
loop_
_entity_poly.entity_id
_entity_poly.type
_entity_poly.pdbx_seq_one_letter_code
_entity_poly.pdbx_strand_id
1 'polypeptide(L)'
;MASVQSKGLHAVVRAAVPLQDPNYRRVADDKTVHPDGAILVDLAVHDEGVRRVLRQYGPTGFVPMSDDDPVVLSQPGEKMEDKQIAAYEDMLERYSRYLREECRLLSPMAKVWVAERLAEIENQLSVLHPNCLETIRIRCPKYKSHPWEIIQRLDLGDVVREVVPLEDQISSQELVQVDLAVEPSGISRVRRLCQLVEFQRLSEDDPIIHMQLDGGPHMKKFNGYNHVLQQYRKARALRQIDGALMLWYEKEIVDLESHIGRLGPCGKDVAGGDVGPSQLPLLMMRPSSVPTSEDVTPFHLAVAGPSAMSPLPWRTWHGEK
;
A
#
# COMPACT_ATOMS: atom_id res chain seq x y z
N MET A 1 -10.60 -21.27 6.01
CA MET A 1 -11.74 -21.37 6.95
C MET A 1 -12.23 -22.80 7.25
N ALA A 2 -12.19 -23.77 6.32
CA ALA A 2 -12.68 -25.13 6.58
C ALA A 2 -12.01 -25.83 7.79
N SER A 3 -10.68 -25.72 7.93
CA SER A 3 -9.96 -26.32 9.07
C SER A 3 -10.41 -25.73 10.42
N VAL A 4 -10.57 -24.39 10.50
CA VAL A 4 -11.12 -23.67 11.67
C VAL A 4 -12.50 -24.19 12.06
N GLN A 5 -13.38 -24.44 11.08
CA GLN A 5 -14.71 -25.00 11.33
C GLN A 5 -14.62 -26.44 11.85
N SER A 6 -13.82 -27.30 11.22
CA SER A 6 -13.65 -28.70 11.61
C SER A 6 -13.11 -28.88 13.03
N LYS A 7 -12.31 -27.91 13.51
CA LYS A 7 -11.76 -27.87 14.87
C LYS A 7 -12.66 -27.15 15.88
N GLY A 8 -13.87 -26.73 15.49
CA GLY A 8 -14.83 -26.06 16.37
C GLY A 8 -14.39 -24.66 16.83
N LEU A 9 -13.57 -23.98 16.03
CA LEU A 9 -12.99 -22.66 16.35
C LEU A 9 -13.73 -21.49 15.69
N HIS A 10 -14.76 -21.76 14.89
CA HIS A 10 -15.53 -20.74 14.16
C HIS A 10 -16.18 -19.67 15.07
N ALA A 11 -16.45 -20.00 16.33
CA ALA A 11 -16.98 -19.06 17.31
C ALA A 11 -15.96 -17.99 17.72
N VAL A 12 -14.66 -18.28 17.64
CA VAL A 12 -13.59 -17.43 18.15
C VAL A 12 -12.62 -16.90 17.08
N VAL A 13 -12.56 -17.52 15.91
CA VAL A 13 -11.77 -17.05 14.78
C VAL A 13 -12.66 -16.24 13.82
N ARG A 14 -12.26 -15.01 13.51
CA ARG A 14 -13.03 -14.07 12.68
C ARG A 14 -12.48 -13.91 11.27
N ALA A 15 -11.18 -14.09 11.08
CA ALA A 15 -10.52 -14.08 9.77
C ALA A 15 -9.35 -15.06 9.76
N ALA A 16 -8.97 -15.47 8.56
CA ALA A 16 -7.84 -16.37 8.33
C ALA A 16 -7.21 -16.03 6.98
N VAL A 17 -6.06 -15.36 7.00
CA VAL A 17 -5.34 -14.89 5.82
C VAL A 17 -4.19 -15.85 5.50
N PRO A 18 -4.22 -16.58 4.38
CA PRO A 18 -3.14 -17.48 4.00
C PRO A 18 -1.87 -16.70 3.66
N LEU A 19 -0.77 -16.99 4.37
CA LEU A 19 0.54 -16.38 4.12
C LEU A 19 1.40 -17.16 3.11
N GLN A 20 0.98 -18.37 2.75
CA GLN A 20 1.64 -19.20 1.73
C GLN A 20 0.66 -19.57 0.63
N ASP A 21 1.16 -19.86 -0.58
CA ASP A 21 0.31 -20.41 -1.65
C ASP A 21 -0.14 -21.83 -1.24
N PRO A 22 -1.44 -22.13 -1.23
CA PRO A 22 -1.94 -23.49 -0.98
C PRO A 22 -1.36 -24.56 -1.93
N ASN A 23 -0.91 -24.15 -3.12
CA ASN A 23 -0.30 -25.00 -4.12
C ASN A 23 1.24 -25.02 -4.05
N TYR A 24 1.84 -24.34 -3.06
CA TYR A 24 3.29 -24.32 -2.88
C TYR A 24 3.80 -25.76 -2.70
N ARG A 25 4.40 -26.31 -3.75
CA ARG A 25 4.96 -27.66 -3.76
C ARG A 25 6.38 -27.62 -3.21
N ARG A 26 6.57 -28.38 -2.13
CA ARG A 26 7.84 -28.78 -1.50
C ARG A 26 9.05 -28.60 -2.42
N VAL A 27 10.02 -27.79 -2.00
CA VAL A 27 11.40 -27.99 -2.42
C VAL A 27 11.94 -29.11 -1.54
N ALA A 28 12.43 -30.19 -2.14
CA ALA A 28 13.08 -31.26 -1.39
C ALA A 28 14.27 -30.68 -0.61
N ASP A 29 14.43 -31.10 0.65
CA ASP A 29 15.50 -30.71 1.60
C ASP A 29 15.31 -29.41 2.41
N ASP A 30 14.17 -28.71 2.31
CA ASP A 30 13.90 -27.57 3.19
C ASP A 30 13.44 -28.04 4.59
N LYS A 31 14.16 -27.63 5.64
CA LYS A 31 13.86 -27.98 7.05
C LYS A 31 12.78 -27.07 7.66
N THR A 32 12.35 -26.03 6.94
CA THR A 32 11.26 -25.12 7.34
C THR A 32 9.86 -25.72 7.08
N VAL A 33 9.79 -26.96 6.60
CA VAL A 33 8.57 -27.60 6.08
C VAL A 33 7.57 -27.92 7.19
N HIS A 34 6.41 -27.26 7.11
CA HIS A 34 5.22 -27.58 7.90
C HIS A 34 4.73 -29.04 7.61
N PRO A 35 4.09 -29.73 8.58
CA PRO A 35 3.59 -31.09 8.38
C PRO A 35 2.71 -31.22 7.12
N ASP A 36 2.75 -32.39 6.48
CA ASP A 36 2.21 -32.70 5.13
C ASP A 36 1.01 -31.83 4.67
N GLY A 37 1.31 -30.74 3.94
CA GLY A 37 0.31 -29.87 3.29
C GLY A 37 -0.31 -28.79 4.17
N ALA A 38 0.25 -28.53 5.36
CA ALA A 38 -0.08 -27.38 6.17
C ALA A 38 0.49 -26.09 5.55
N ILE A 39 -0.27 -25.00 5.69
CA ILE A 39 0.13 -23.66 5.26
C ILE A 39 0.18 -22.72 6.46
N LEU A 40 1.02 -21.69 6.38
CA LEU A 40 0.96 -20.58 7.32
C LEU A 40 -0.24 -19.68 7.09
N VAL A 41 -0.89 -19.29 8.19
CA VAL A 41 -2.09 -18.49 8.17
C VAL A 41 -2.06 -17.48 9.32
N ASP A 42 -2.34 -16.22 9.02
CA ASP A 42 -2.61 -15.22 10.06
C ASP A 42 -4.08 -15.29 10.47
N LEU A 43 -4.31 -15.47 11.76
CA LEU A 43 -5.65 -15.63 12.33
C LEU A 43 -6.03 -14.39 13.13
N ALA A 44 -7.19 -13.82 12.81
CA ALA A 44 -7.87 -12.88 13.69
C ALA A 44 -8.68 -13.67 14.72
N VAL A 45 -8.24 -13.70 15.97
CA VAL A 45 -8.84 -14.49 17.04
C VAL A 45 -9.31 -13.57 18.15
N HIS A 46 -10.51 -13.81 18.68
CA HIS A 46 -10.95 -13.17 19.93
C HIS A 46 -10.01 -13.55 21.08
N ASP A 47 -9.76 -12.61 21.98
CA ASP A 47 -8.83 -12.80 23.11
C ASP A 47 -9.18 -14.02 23.96
N GLU A 48 -10.46 -14.27 24.23
CA GLU A 48 -10.92 -15.46 24.97
C GLU A 48 -10.69 -16.78 24.20
N GLY A 49 -10.51 -16.69 22.88
CA GLY A 49 -10.29 -17.81 21.97
C GLY A 49 -8.85 -18.25 21.82
N VAL A 50 -7.89 -17.38 22.12
CA VAL A 50 -6.45 -17.58 21.86
C VAL A 50 -5.95 -18.91 22.40
N ARG A 51 -6.22 -19.19 23.68
CA ARG A 51 -5.80 -20.45 24.33
C ARG A 51 -6.40 -21.67 23.65
N ARG A 52 -7.63 -21.59 23.15
CA ARG A 52 -8.29 -22.70 22.44
C ARG A 52 -7.64 -22.94 21.08
N VAL A 53 -7.32 -21.87 20.37
CA VAL A 53 -6.66 -21.95 19.06
C VAL A 53 -5.25 -22.53 19.23
N LEU A 54 -4.47 -22.05 20.21
CA LEU A 54 -3.13 -22.59 20.52
C LEU A 54 -3.16 -24.08 20.90
N ARG A 55 -4.17 -24.54 21.63
CA ARG A 55 -4.32 -25.98 21.92
C ARG A 55 -4.59 -26.83 20.67
N GLN A 56 -5.20 -26.25 19.64
CA GLN A 56 -5.63 -26.98 18.44
C GLN A 56 -4.58 -26.96 17.32
N TYR A 57 -3.76 -25.91 17.26
CA TYR A 57 -2.74 -25.73 16.21
C TYR A 57 -1.30 -25.75 16.75
N GLY A 58 -1.09 -25.59 18.06
CA GLY A 58 0.22 -25.41 18.67
C GLY A 58 0.73 -23.98 18.53
N PRO A 59 1.74 -23.56 19.31
CA PRO A 59 2.45 -22.30 19.06
C PRO A 59 3.28 -22.38 17.77
N THR A 60 3.54 -21.25 17.13
CA THR A 60 4.59 -21.17 16.10
C THR A 60 5.96 -21.29 16.76
N GLY A 61 6.85 -22.06 16.14
CA GLY A 61 8.23 -22.25 16.60
C GLY A 61 9.20 -21.15 16.17
N PHE A 62 8.69 -20.02 15.67
CA PHE A 62 9.47 -18.93 15.09
C PHE A 62 8.82 -17.58 15.40
N VAL A 63 9.61 -16.51 15.33
CA VAL A 63 9.14 -15.12 15.47
C VAL A 63 8.67 -14.61 14.10
N PRO A 64 7.45 -14.06 13.99
CA PRO A 64 6.95 -13.52 12.73
C PRO A 64 7.90 -12.49 12.12
N MET A 65 8.14 -12.59 10.81
CA MET A 65 9.01 -11.74 10.01
C MET A 65 10.48 -11.67 10.46
N SER A 66 10.93 -12.63 11.28
CA SER A 66 12.35 -12.80 11.60
C SER A 66 13.09 -13.58 10.52
N ASP A 67 14.41 -13.68 10.66
CA ASP A 67 15.26 -14.43 9.72
C ASP A 67 14.99 -15.95 9.74
N ASP A 68 14.32 -16.45 10.79
CA ASP A 68 13.89 -17.84 10.91
C ASP A 68 12.42 -18.04 10.47
N ASP A 69 11.71 -16.98 10.05
CA ASP A 69 10.33 -17.10 9.57
C ASP A 69 10.29 -17.79 8.20
N PRO A 70 9.54 -18.90 8.04
CA PRO A 70 9.38 -19.58 6.75
C PRO A 70 8.86 -18.67 5.62
N VAL A 71 8.04 -17.66 5.92
CA VAL A 71 7.56 -16.68 4.92
C VAL A 71 8.74 -15.89 4.37
N VAL A 72 9.66 -15.44 5.23
CA VAL A 72 10.88 -14.70 4.85
C VAL A 72 11.87 -15.62 4.13
N LEU A 73 12.15 -16.80 4.69
CA LEU A 73 13.13 -17.73 4.12
C LEU A 73 12.76 -18.20 2.71
N SER A 74 11.46 -18.29 2.41
CA SER A 74 10.94 -18.70 1.09
C SER A 74 11.11 -17.65 -0.02
N GLN A 75 11.45 -16.41 0.33
CA GLN A 75 11.57 -15.33 -0.65
C GLN A 75 12.88 -15.38 -1.43
N PRO A 76 12.89 -14.87 -2.67
CA PRO A 76 14.12 -14.65 -3.42
C PRO A 76 14.96 -13.55 -2.75
N GLY A 77 16.28 -13.66 -2.85
CA GLY A 77 17.22 -12.66 -2.32
C GLY A 77 18.48 -13.31 -1.76
N GLU A 78 19.63 -12.65 -1.94
CA GLU A 78 20.90 -13.10 -1.37
C GLU A 78 21.05 -12.66 0.10
N LYS A 79 20.59 -11.46 0.42
CA LYS A 79 20.63 -10.90 1.79
C LYS A 79 19.31 -11.11 2.50
N MET A 80 19.35 -11.16 3.83
CA MET A 80 18.16 -11.33 4.65
C MET A 80 17.23 -10.12 4.59
N GLU A 81 17.79 -8.91 4.50
CA GLU A 81 17.00 -7.69 4.34
C GLU A 81 16.17 -7.73 3.05
N ASP A 82 16.77 -8.15 1.93
CA ASP A 82 16.05 -8.28 0.64
C ASP A 82 14.89 -9.28 0.75
N LYS A 83 15.11 -10.40 1.44
CA LYS A 83 14.07 -11.41 1.69
C LYS A 83 12.95 -10.91 2.60
N GLN A 84 13.29 -10.17 3.65
CA GLN A 84 12.29 -9.56 4.54
C GLN A 84 11.41 -8.57 3.78
N ILE A 85 12.02 -7.72 2.95
CA ILE A 85 11.31 -6.77 2.09
C ILE A 85 10.35 -7.50 1.15
N ALA A 86 10.85 -8.50 0.42
CA ALA A 86 10.02 -9.31 -0.48
C ALA A 86 8.88 -10.01 0.27
N ALA A 87 9.11 -10.48 1.50
CA ALA A 87 8.10 -11.13 2.31
C ALA A 87 7.00 -10.16 2.74
N TYR A 88 7.37 -8.94 3.15
CA TYR A 88 6.40 -7.91 3.47
C TYR A 88 5.63 -7.45 2.22
N GLU A 89 6.26 -7.36 1.05
CA GLU A 89 5.59 -7.04 -0.22
C GLU A 89 4.57 -8.14 -0.62
N ASP A 90 4.93 -9.42 -0.49
CA ASP A 90 4.02 -10.55 -0.71
C ASP A 90 2.86 -10.54 0.30
N MET A 91 3.13 -10.25 1.58
CA MET A 91 2.08 -10.07 2.59
C MET A 91 1.15 -8.91 2.24
N LEU A 92 1.69 -7.77 1.81
CA LEU A 92 0.90 -6.60 1.39
C LEU A 92 -0.06 -6.97 0.26
N GLU A 93 0.43 -7.69 -0.75
CA GLU A 93 -0.40 -8.17 -1.86
C GLU A 93 -1.51 -9.12 -1.36
N ARG A 94 -1.16 -10.09 -0.50
CA ARG A 94 -2.11 -11.07 0.05
C ARG A 94 -3.20 -10.41 0.86
N TYR A 95 -2.86 -9.49 1.77
CA TYR A 95 -3.84 -8.76 2.58
C TYR A 95 -4.71 -7.85 1.71
N SER A 96 -4.11 -7.15 0.75
CA SER A 96 -4.84 -6.32 -0.21
C SER A 96 -5.84 -7.13 -1.03
N ARG A 97 -5.41 -8.29 -1.55
CA ARG A 97 -6.27 -9.23 -2.28
C ARG A 97 -7.38 -9.77 -1.38
N TYR A 98 -7.05 -10.22 -0.18
CA TYR A 98 -8.02 -10.71 0.80
C TYR A 98 -9.08 -9.64 1.10
N LEU A 99 -8.68 -8.38 1.29
CA LEU A 99 -9.60 -7.27 1.48
C LEU A 99 -10.44 -7.00 0.22
N ARG A 100 -9.93 -7.14 -1.00
CA ARG A 100 -10.74 -6.94 -2.21
C ARG A 100 -11.75 -8.07 -2.45
N GLU A 101 -11.32 -9.31 -2.27
CA GLU A 101 -12.08 -10.50 -2.68
C GLU A 101 -13.02 -10.99 -1.56
N GLU A 102 -12.55 -11.01 -0.31
CA GLU A 102 -13.25 -11.61 0.82
C GLU A 102 -13.96 -10.57 1.70
N CYS A 103 -13.75 -9.26 1.51
CA CYS A 103 -14.33 -8.22 2.39
C CYS A 103 -15.85 -8.30 2.52
N ARG A 104 -16.58 -8.77 1.50
CA ARG A 104 -18.05 -8.92 1.64
C ARG A 104 -18.44 -9.98 2.66
N LEU A 105 -17.57 -10.96 2.91
CA LEU A 105 -17.78 -12.08 3.82
C LEU A 105 -17.19 -11.82 5.21
N LEU A 106 -16.32 -10.81 5.36
CA LEU A 106 -15.76 -10.42 6.64
C LEU A 106 -16.77 -9.70 7.51
N SER A 107 -16.78 -10.04 8.80
CA SER A 107 -17.47 -9.23 9.81
C SER A 107 -16.84 -7.82 9.89
N PRO A 108 -17.55 -6.80 10.37
CA PRO A 108 -16.99 -5.46 10.52
C PRO A 108 -15.66 -5.44 11.31
N MET A 109 -15.59 -6.23 12.38
CA MET A 109 -14.39 -6.35 13.21
C MET A 109 -13.21 -7.01 12.46
N ALA A 110 -13.48 -8.04 11.67
CA ALA A 110 -12.46 -8.66 10.83
C ALA A 110 -11.91 -7.69 9.78
N LYS A 111 -12.74 -6.80 9.23
CA LYS A 111 -12.29 -5.76 8.29
C LYS A 111 -11.34 -4.77 8.94
N VAL A 112 -11.67 -4.32 10.15
CA VAL A 112 -10.81 -3.41 10.93
C VAL A 112 -9.46 -4.07 11.16
N TRP A 113 -9.46 -5.32 11.66
CA TRP A 113 -8.22 -6.06 11.88
C TRP A 113 -7.37 -6.24 10.61
N VAL A 114 -7.99 -6.59 9.47
CA VAL A 114 -7.26 -6.72 8.19
C VAL A 114 -6.67 -5.37 7.76
N ALA A 115 -7.41 -4.28 7.93
CA ALA A 115 -6.95 -2.93 7.57
C ALA A 115 -5.81 -2.44 8.47
N GLU A 116 -5.90 -2.67 9.78
CA GLU A 116 -4.83 -2.36 10.74
C GLU A 116 -3.56 -3.15 10.41
N ARG A 117 -3.71 -4.44 10.12
CA ARG A 117 -2.56 -5.29 9.76
C ARG A 117 -1.93 -4.86 8.43
N LEU A 118 -2.74 -4.45 7.45
CA LEU A 118 -2.25 -3.89 6.19
C LEU A 118 -1.43 -2.61 6.43
N ALA A 119 -1.94 -1.69 7.25
CA ALA A 119 -1.23 -0.44 7.61
C ALA A 119 0.08 -0.72 8.36
N GLU A 120 0.11 -1.73 9.22
CA GLU A 120 1.34 -2.15 9.90
C GLU A 120 2.39 -2.69 8.91
N ILE A 121 1.97 -3.52 7.94
CA ILE A 121 2.84 -4.03 6.87
C ILE A 121 3.42 -2.87 6.05
N GLU A 122 2.58 -1.93 5.63
CA GLU A 122 3.01 -0.73 4.88
C GLU A 122 4.02 0.08 5.69
N ASN A 123 3.79 0.26 6.99
CA ASN A 123 4.71 0.96 7.87
C ASN A 123 6.06 0.22 7.99
N GLN A 124 6.06 -1.10 8.16
CA GLN A 124 7.31 -1.88 8.20
C GLN A 124 8.06 -1.82 6.87
N LEU A 125 7.37 -1.92 5.74
CA LEU A 125 7.97 -1.73 4.41
C LEU A 125 8.61 -0.36 4.29
N SER A 126 7.96 0.70 4.76
CA SER A 126 8.54 2.05 4.69
C SER A 126 9.83 2.20 5.50
N VAL A 127 10.01 1.40 6.56
CA VAL A 127 11.21 1.40 7.40
C VAL A 127 12.31 0.53 6.77
N LEU A 128 11.98 -0.68 6.32
CA LEU A 128 12.93 -1.64 5.77
C LEU A 128 13.37 -1.29 4.35
N HIS A 129 12.42 -0.82 3.56
CA HIS A 129 12.58 -0.46 2.18
C HIS A 129 12.05 0.96 1.99
N PRO A 130 12.87 1.99 2.28
CA PRO A 130 12.50 3.37 2.01
C PRO A 130 12.35 3.66 0.50
N ASN A 131 12.25 2.66 -0.38
CA ASN A 131 11.90 2.75 -1.80
C ASN A 131 10.52 3.40 -2.08
N CYS A 132 9.96 4.13 -1.13
CA CYS A 132 9.08 5.22 -1.48
C CYS A 132 9.90 6.24 -2.28
N LEU A 133 9.70 6.23 -3.60
CA LEU A 133 10.19 7.30 -4.44
C LEU A 133 9.74 8.63 -3.83
N GLU A 134 10.69 9.53 -3.60
CA GLU A 134 10.39 10.86 -3.12
C GLU A 134 10.01 11.74 -4.30
N THR A 135 8.94 12.50 -4.14
CA THR A 135 8.57 13.52 -5.11
C THR A 135 9.40 14.78 -4.89
N ILE A 136 10.34 15.05 -5.79
CA ILE A 136 11.13 16.29 -5.76
C ILE A 136 10.67 17.19 -6.91
N ARG A 137 10.23 18.41 -6.57
CA ARG A 137 9.90 19.42 -7.57
C ARG A 137 11.12 20.26 -7.93
N ILE A 138 11.38 20.39 -9.22
CA ILE A 138 12.48 21.20 -9.76
C ILE A 138 12.00 22.19 -10.81
N ARG A 139 12.82 23.22 -11.08
CA ARG A 139 12.70 24.05 -12.28
C ARG A 139 13.67 23.58 -13.33
N CYS A 140 13.14 23.43 -14.53
CA CYS A 140 13.86 23.06 -15.73
C CYS A 140 13.67 24.20 -16.73
N PRO A 141 14.68 24.60 -17.53
CA PRO A 141 14.44 25.46 -18.68
C PRO A 141 13.26 24.99 -19.55
N LYS A 142 12.63 25.88 -20.31
CA LYS A 142 11.56 25.51 -21.23
C LYS A 142 12.20 25.00 -22.51
N TYR A 143 12.07 23.70 -22.75
CA TYR A 143 12.81 23.02 -23.80
C TYR A 143 11.97 22.83 -25.06
N LYS A 144 12.67 22.62 -26.18
CA LYS A 144 12.08 22.00 -27.38
C LYS A 144 11.88 20.48 -27.21
N SER A 145 12.38 19.89 -26.13
CA SER A 145 12.42 18.45 -25.89
C SER A 145 11.98 18.08 -24.46
N HIS A 146 11.78 16.79 -24.20
CA HIS A 146 11.20 16.30 -22.95
C HIS A 146 12.14 16.53 -21.75
N PRO A 147 11.65 16.91 -20.54
CA PRO A 147 12.50 17.18 -19.37
C PRO A 147 13.43 16.03 -18.96
N TRP A 148 13.09 14.80 -19.35
CA TRP A 148 13.93 13.60 -19.17
C TRP A 148 15.35 13.74 -19.78
N GLU A 149 15.51 14.47 -20.88
CA GLU A 149 16.83 14.66 -21.50
C GLU A 149 17.81 15.41 -20.58
N ILE A 150 17.29 16.29 -19.72
CA ILE A 150 18.09 17.04 -18.75
C ILE A 150 18.57 16.09 -17.66
N ILE A 151 17.66 15.25 -17.17
CA ILE A 151 17.94 14.25 -16.13
C ILE A 151 19.06 13.33 -16.61
N GLN A 152 19.04 12.91 -17.88
CA GLN A 152 20.13 12.15 -18.48
C GLN A 152 21.43 12.94 -18.58
N ARG A 153 21.39 14.20 -19.02
CA ARG A 153 22.60 15.06 -19.10
C ARG A 153 23.23 15.35 -17.73
N LEU A 154 22.42 15.36 -16.68
CA LEU A 154 22.87 15.55 -15.30
C LEU A 154 23.33 14.24 -14.63
N ASP A 155 23.34 13.11 -15.36
CA ASP A 155 23.71 11.79 -14.84
C ASP A 155 22.85 11.39 -13.62
N LEU A 156 21.54 11.59 -13.75
CA LEU A 156 20.53 11.28 -12.74
C LEU A 156 19.60 10.12 -13.16
N GLY A 157 19.80 9.52 -14.32
CA GLY A 157 18.90 8.49 -14.88
C GLY A 157 18.93 7.16 -14.14
N ASP A 158 19.93 6.93 -13.29
CA ASP A 158 20.06 5.79 -12.39
C ASP A 158 19.20 5.94 -11.12
N VAL A 159 18.89 7.17 -10.68
CA VAL A 159 18.14 7.44 -9.44
C VAL A 159 16.79 8.13 -9.66
N VAL A 160 16.55 8.73 -10.81
CA VAL A 160 15.24 9.31 -11.17
C VAL A 160 14.47 8.27 -11.96
N ARG A 161 13.35 7.80 -11.40
CA ARG A 161 12.49 6.79 -12.02
C ARG A 161 11.42 7.39 -12.92
N GLU A 162 11.00 8.62 -12.65
CA GLU A 162 9.98 9.30 -13.43
C GLU A 162 10.14 10.82 -13.41
N VAL A 163 9.64 11.46 -14.48
CA VAL A 163 9.69 12.89 -14.70
C VAL A 163 8.34 13.34 -15.22
N VAL A 164 7.54 13.98 -14.37
CA VAL A 164 6.19 14.48 -14.68
C VAL A 164 6.24 15.98 -14.94
N PRO A 165 6.12 16.43 -16.21
CA PRO A 165 6.03 17.86 -16.52
C PRO A 165 4.71 18.43 -15.98
N LEU A 166 4.79 19.57 -15.30
CA LEU A 166 3.61 20.22 -14.70
C LEU A 166 3.17 21.48 -15.45
N GLU A 167 3.67 21.65 -16.67
CA GLU A 167 3.34 22.79 -17.53
C GLU A 167 1.84 22.89 -17.81
N ASP A 168 1.35 24.13 -17.81
CA ASP A 168 0.17 24.49 -18.58
C ASP A 168 0.63 25.28 -19.81
N GLN A 169 -0.02 25.09 -20.96
CA GLN A 169 0.41 25.60 -22.27
C GLN A 169 0.46 27.13 -22.35
N ILE A 170 0.03 27.82 -21.30
CA ILE A 170 -0.32 29.23 -21.29
C ILE A 170 0.83 30.12 -20.76
N SER A 171 1.80 29.58 -20.02
CA SER A 171 2.87 30.42 -19.45
C SER A 171 4.00 30.68 -20.46
N SER A 172 4.34 31.96 -20.67
CA SER A 172 5.49 32.42 -21.44
C SER A 172 6.83 32.25 -20.69
N GLN A 173 6.81 31.56 -19.55
CA GLN A 173 7.98 31.43 -18.69
C GLN A 173 9.08 30.61 -19.39
N GLU A 174 10.33 31.03 -19.22
CA GLU A 174 11.51 30.31 -19.70
C GLU A 174 11.81 29.06 -18.86
N LEU A 175 11.07 28.83 -17.77
CA LEU A 175 11.24 27.69 -16.87
C LEU A 175 9.92 26.94 -16.70
N VAL A 176 10.03 25.62 -16.60
CA VAL A 176 8.97 24.63 -16.41
C VAL A 176 9.16 23.95 -15.07
N GLN A 177 8.05 23.74 -14.36
CA GLN A 177 8.06 22.92 -13.16
C GLN A 177 7.88 21.45 -13.51
N VAL A 178 8.66 20.61 -12.84
CA VAL A 178 8.69 19.17 -13.08
C VAL A 178 8.73 18.48 -11.73
N ASP A 179 7.81 17.53 -11.53
CA ASP A 179 7.89 16.60 -10.40
C ASP A 179 8.73 15.39 -10.83
N LEU A 180 9.72 15.04 -10.02
CA LEU A 180 10.57 13.87 -10.20
C LEU A 180 10.17 12.80 -9.18
N ALA A 181 10.08 11.54 -9.60
CA ALA A 181 10.06 10.41 -8.68
C ALA A 181 11.51 9.94 -8.49
N VAL A 182 12.07 10.18 -7.31
CA VAL A 182 13.51 10.00 -7.04
C VAL A 182 13.73 8.93 -5.99
N GLU A 183 14.67 8.03 -6.25
CA GLU A 183 15.11 7.07 -5.25
C GLU A 183 15.78 7.76 -4.06
N PRO A 184 15.63 7.23 -2.84
CA PRO A 184 16.23 7.81 -1.64
C PRO A 184 17.74 8.06 -1.77
N SER A 185 18.46 7.13 -2.39
CA SER A 185 19.90 7.20 -2.65
C SER A 185 20.29 8.41 -3.53
N GLY A 186 19.38 8.89 -4.37
CA GLY A 186 19.59 9.98 -5.31
C GLY A 186 19.20 11.37 -4.81
N ILE A 187 18.45 11.48 -3.71
CA ILE A 187 17.86 12.75 -3.25
C ILE A 187 18.93 13.84 -3.12
N SER A 188 20.02 13.57 -2.39
CA SER A 188 21.08 14.57 -2.18
C SER A 188 21.76 14.98 -3.48
N ARG A 189 21.88 14.07 -4.46
CA ARG A 189 22.47 14.37 -5.77
C ARG A 189 21.53 15.24 -6.60
N VAL A 190 20.23 14.93 -6.64
CA VAL A 190 19.21 15.76 -7.31
C VAL A 190 19.17 17.15 -6.71
N ARG A 191 19.12 17.26 -5.36
CA ARG A 191 19.11 18.56 -4.66
C ARG A 191 20.32 19.43 -4.94
N ARG A 192 21.49 18.82 -5.20
CA ARG A 192 22.72 19.53 -5.54
C ARG A 192 22.79 19.96 -7.01
N LEU A 193 22.26 19.15 -7.93
CA LEU A 193 22.41 19.35 -9.37
C LEU A 193 21.24 20.09 -10.02
N CYS A 194 20.06 20.09 -9.39
CA CYS A 194 18.85 20.70 -9.94
C CYS A 194 18.46 21.96 -9.16
N GLN A 195 17.84 22.92 -9.86
CA GLN A 195 17.24 24.08 -9.20
C GLN A 195 15.95 23.64 -8.48
N LEU A 196 16.06 23.46 -7.17
CA LEU A 196 14.92 23.09 -6.35
C LEU A 196 13.88 24.18 -6.30
N VAL A 197 12.65 23.73 -6.13
CA VAL A 197 11.50 24.57 -5.93
C VAL A 197 11.18 24.56 -4.43
N GLU A 198 11.67 25.59 -3.72
CA GLU A 198 11.57 25.69 -2.26
C GLU A 198 10.19 26.19 -1.82
N PHE A 199 9.22 25.29 -1.74
CA PHE A 199 7.96 25.50 -1.02
C PHE A 199 7.36 24.17 -0.59
N GLN A 200 6.40 24.23 0.33
CA GLN A 200 5.57 23.07 0.65
C GLN A 200 4.68 22.76 -0.55
N ARG A 201 4.92 21.63 -1.22
CA ARG A 201 4.17 21.19 -2.39
C ARG A 201 2.66 21.26 -2.11
N LEU A 202 1.89 21.82 -3.04
CA LEU A 202 0.45 22.03 -2.93
C LEU A 202 0.02 23.02 -1.82
N SER A 203 0.94 23.81 -1.26
CA SER A 203 0.57 24.93 -0.38
C SER A 203 -0.01 26.11 -1.17
N GLU A 204 -0.44 27.16 -0.46
CA GLU A 204 -0.95 28.39 -1.09
C GLU A 204 0.14 29.15 -1.87
N ASP A 205 1.40 28.95 -1.49
CA ASP A 205 2.58 29.55 -2.14
C ASP A 205 3.10 28.73 -3.32
N ASP A 206 2.48 27.57 -3.62
CA ASP A 206 2.84 26.75 -4.76
C ASP A 206 2.53 27.53 -6.06
N PRO A 207 3.52 27.82 -6.93
CA PRO A 207 3.31 28.58 -8.15
C PRO A 207 2.34 27.92 -9.11
N ILE A 208 2.10 26.61 -9.04
CA ILE A 208 1.04 25.98 -9.83
C ILE A 208 -0.34 26.54 -9.45
N ILE A 209 -0.54 26.86 -8.18
CA ILE A 209 -1.73 27.54 -7.67
C ILE A 209 -1.75 29.00 -8.13
N HIS A 210 -0.62 29.71 -8.03
CA HIS A 210 -0.54 31.12 -8.47
C HIS A 210 -0.73 31.31 -9.98
N MET A 211 -0.34 30.33 -10.79
CA MET A 211 -0.49 30.37 -12.25
C MET A 211 -1.96 30.27 -12.70
N GLN A 212 -2.88 29.88 -11.81
CA GLN A 212 -4.31 29.85 -12.13
C GLN A 212 -4.86 31.29 -12.24
N LEU A 213 -5.32 31.63 -13.44
CA LEU A 213 -5.73 32.99 -13.80
C LEU A 213 -7.01 33.43 -13.08
N ASP A 214 -7.96 32.51 -12.87
CA ASP A 214 -9.31 32.83 -12.44
C ASP A 214 -9.69 32.32 -11.05
N GLY A 215 -10.52 33.11 -10.37
CA GLY A 215 -11.17 32.74 -9.11
C GLY A 215 -10.43 33.19 -7.84
N GLY A 216 -11.14 33.08 -6.72
CA GLY A 216 -10.57 33.31 -5.39
C GLY A 216 -9.51 32.24 -5.01
N PRO A 217 -8.78 32.43 -3.89
CA PRO A 217 -7.70 31.53 -3.47
C PRO A 217 -8.10 30.04 -3.46
N HIS A 218 -9.33 29.75 -3.01
CA HIS A 218 -9.88 28.40 -3.00
C HIS A 218 -10.01 27.77 -4.39
N MET A 219 -10.53 28.54 -5.36
CA MET A 219 -10.71 28.07 -6.74
C MET A 219 -9.36 27.86 -7.41
N LYS A 220 -8.40 28.78 -7.19
CA LYS A 220 -7.02 28.61 -7.69
C LYS A 220 -6.38 27.33 -7.14
N LYS A 221 -6.58 27.05 -5.85
CA LYS A 221 -6.08 25.83 -5.20
C LYS A 221 -6.69 24.58 -5.83
N PHE A 222 -8.02 24.55 -5.98
CA PHE A 222 -8.74 23.46 -6.62
C PHE A 222 -8.26 23.22 -8.06
N ASN A 223 -8.14 24.28 -8.86
CA ASN A 223 -7.70 24.19 -10.25
C ASN A 223 -6.25 23.71 -10.37
N GLY A 224 -5.35 24.24 -9.54
CA GLY A 224 -3.95 23.80 -9.52
C GLY A 224 -3.81 22.33 -9.10
N TYR A 225 -4.59 21.86 -8.12
CA TYR A 225 -4.59 20.45 -7.73
C TYR A 225 -5.08 19.54 -8.85
N ASN A 226 -6.19 19.92 -9.49
CA ASN A 226 -6.73 19.17 -10.63
C ASN A 226 -5.76 19.13 -11.81
N HIS A 227 -5.04 20.23 -12.06
CA HIS A 227 -4.00 20.28 -13.08
C HIS A 227 -2.89 19.26 -12.80
N VAL A 228 -2.31 19.28 -11.59
CA VAL A 228 -1.29 18.30 -11.19
C VAL A 228 -1.83 16.88 -11.31
N LEU A 229 -3.02 16.60 -10.75
CA LEU A 229 -3.67 15.29 -10.84
C LEU A 229 -3.82 14.81 -12.29
N GLN A 230 -4.19 15.70 -13.21
CA GLN A 230 -4.31 15.35 -14.62
C GLN A 230 -2.96 15.00 -15.23
N GLN A 231 -1.88 15.72 -14.89
CA GLN A 231 -0.53 15.41 -15.39
C GLN A 231 -0.04 14.05 -14.89
N TYR A 232 -0.27 13.72 -13.61
CA TYR A 232 0.06 12.41 -13.06
C TYR A 232 -0.71 11.29 -13.77
N ARG A 233 -2.02 11.45 -13.98
CA ARG A 233 -2.83 10.47 -14.73
C ARG A 233 -2.35 10.30 -16.18
N LYS A 234 -2.00 11.40 -16.86
CA LYS A 234 -1.45 11.36 -18.23
C LYS A 234 -0.10 10.62 -18.27
N ALA A 235 0.82 10.96 -17.37
CA ALA A 235 2.13 10.33 -17.31
C ALA A 235 2.01 8.83 -17.00
N ARG A 236 1.17 8.46 -16.02
CA ARG A 236 0.83 7.06 -15.70
C ARG A 236 0.30 6.30 -16.93
N ALA A 237 -0.60 6.90 -17.72
CA ALA A 237 -1.20 6.23 -18.87
C ALA A 237 -0.21 5.94 -20.02
N LEU A 238 0.93 6.65 -20.07
CA LEU A 238 1.88 6.60 -21.19
C LEU A 238 3.06 5.65 -20.96
N ARG A 239 3.21 5.06 -19.78
CA ARG A 239 4.43 4.33 -19.39
C ARG A 239 4.16 2.86 -19.09
N GLN A 240 5.15 2.03 -19.38
CA GLN A 240 5.28 0.73 -18.71
C GLN A 240 5.87 1.02 -17.33
N ILE A 241 5.16 0.60 -16.29
CA ILE A 241 5.45 0.99 -14.91
C ILE A 241 5.83 -0.27 -14.14
N ASP A 242 6.96 -0.22 -13.41
CA ASP A 242 7.29 -1.25 -12.42
C ASP A 242 6.44 -1.08 -11.14
N GLY A 243 6.54 -2.02 -10.21
CA GLY A 243 5.73 -2.00 -8.98
C GLY A 243 5.94 -0.73 -8.15
N ALA A 244 7.20 -0.29 -7.98
CA ALA A 244 7.54 0.86 -7.16
C ALA A 244 7.00 2.17 -7.75
N LEU A 245 7.16 2.36 -9.05
CA LEU A 245 6.64 3.55 -9.73
C LEU A 245 5.11 3.55 -9.78
N MET A 246 4.47 2.38 -9.84
CA MET A 246 3.01 2.27 -9.78
C MET A 246 2.48 2.70 -8.43
N LEU A 247 3.08 2.21 -7.34
CA LEU A 247 2.75 2.61 -5.97
C LEU A 247 2.96 4.10 -5.76
N TRP A 248 4.04 4.67 -6.30
CA TRP A 248 4.28 6.11 -6.27
C TRP A 248 3.16 6.89 -6.93
N TYR A 249 2.76 6.53 -8.16
CA TYR A 249 1.64 7.17 -8.85
C TYR A 249 0.32 7.05 -8.08
N GLU A 250 0.02 5.87 -7.53
CA GLU A 250 -1.23 5.65 -6.79
C GLU A 250 -1.28 6.49 -5.53
N LYS A 251 -0.20 6.53 -4.75
CA LYS A 251 -0.08 7.40 -3.59
C LYS A 251 -0.32 8.86 -3.95
N GLU A 252 0.39 9.36 -4.95
CA GLU A 252 0.32 10.76 -5.38
C GLU A 252 -1.07 11.16 -5.90
N ILE A 253 -1.71 10.28 -6.68
CA ILE A 253 -3.06 10.48 -7.19
C ILE A 253 -4.09 10.46 -6.05
N VAL A 254 -4.03 9.48 -5.15
CA VAL A 254 -4.95 9.34 -4.02
C VAL A 254 -4.83 10.53 -3.07
N ASP A 255 -3.60 10.96 -2.77
CA ASP A 255 -3.35 12.14 -1.96
C ASP A 255 -3.97 13.39 -2.60
N LEU A 256 -3.75 13.62 -3.90
CA LEU A 256 -4.35 14.74 -4.63
C LEU A 256 -5.88 14.70 -4.64
N GLU A 257 -6.48 13.54 -4.91
CA GLU A 257 -7.94 13.35 -4.88
C GLU A 257 -8.52 13.64 -3.49
N SER A 258 -7.85 13.18 -2.44
CA SER A 258 -8.22 13.46 -1.04
C SER A 258 -8.18 14.96 -0.74
N HIS A 259 -7.14 15.67 -1.18
CA HIS A 259 -7.04 17.12 -1.02
C HIS A 259 -8.15 17.86 -1.78
N ILE A 260 -8.44 17.46 -3.01
CA ILE A 260 -9.53 18.03 -3.83
C ILE A 260 -10.90 17.78 -3.16
N GLY A 261 -11.13 16.57 -2.65
CA GLY A 261 -12.37 16.22 -1.94
C GLY A 261 -12.60 17.07 -0.70
N ARG A 262 -11.53 17.40 0.04
CA ARG A 262 -11.58 18.28 1.22
C ARG A 262 -11.89 19.75 0.91
N LEU A 263 -11.50 20.23 -0.27
CA LEU A 263 -11.89 21.58 -0.73
C LEU A 263 -13.40 21.67 -1.02
N GLY A 264 -14.07 20.54 -1.19
CA GLY A 264 -15.51 20.48 -1.43
C GLY A 264 -15.92 21.03 -2.81
N PRO A 265 -17.18 20.79 -3.23
CA PRO A 265 -17.70 21.39 -4.44
C PRO A 265 -17.77 22.91 -4.25
N CYS A 266 -16.97 23.62 -5.02
CA CYS A 266 -16.93 25.08 -5.04
C CYS A 266 -18.27 25.60 -5.63
N GLY A 267 -19.32 25.65 -4.81
CA GLY A 267 -20.63 26.08 -5.27
C GLY A 267 -21.78 25.73 -4.34
N LYS A 268 -21.90 26.45 -3.22
CA LYS A 268 -23.21 26.72 -2.59
C LYS A 268 -23.41 28.14 -2.06
N ASP A 269 -22.48 29.05 -2.31
CA ASP A 269 -22.65 30.43 -1.83
C ASP A 269 -22.98 31.37 -3.00
N VAL A 270 -24.27 31.76 -3.00
CA VAL A 270 -24.85 33.00 -3.52
C VAL A 270 -25.08 33.11 -5.04
N ALA A 271 -26.27 32.71 -5.47
CA ALA A 271 -27.17 33.61 -6.20
C ALA A 271 -28.63 33.11 -6.07
N GLY A 272 -29.47 33.90 -5.43
CA GLY A 272 -30.91 33.85 -5.66
C GLY A 272 -31.15 34.21 -7.13
N GLY A 273 -31.32 33.19 -7.95
CA GLY A 273 -31.54 33.31 -9.39
C GLY A 273 -32.05 31.97 -9.88
N ASP A 274 -33.37 31.90 -10.00
CA ASP A 274 -34.12 30.72 -10.43
C ASP A 274 -33.73 30.36 -11.87
N VAL A 275 -32.79 29.43 -12.04
CA VAL A 275 -32.48 28.79 -13.32
C VAL A 275 -32.32 27.29 -13.07
N GLY A 276 -33.17 26.53 -13.77
CA GLY A 276 -33.44 25.12 -13.53
C GLY A 276 -32.24 24.17 -13.68
N PRO A 277 -32.32 22.97 -13.08
CA PRO A 277 -31.18 22.09 -12.92
C PRO A 277 -30.85 21.33 -14.20
N SER A 278 -29.63 21.51 -14.70
CA SER A 278 -28.98 20.51 -15.55
C SER A 278 -28.38 19.42 -14.67
N GLN A 279 -28.88 18.20 -14.85
CA GLN A 279 -28.49 17.02 -14.11
C GLN A 279 -27.16 16.45 -14.64
N LEU A 280 -26.21 16.23 -13.75
CA LEU A 280 -25.22 15.16 -13.88
C LEU A 280 -25.24 14.30 -12.61
N PRO A 281 -25.11 12.97 -12.71
CA PRO A 281 -25.41 12.06 -11.61
C PRO A 281 -24.20 11.87 -10.70
N LEU A 282 -24.32 12.31 -9.45
CA LEU A 282 -23.37 12.05 -8.36
C LEU A 282 -23.90 10.90 -7.49
N LEU A 283 -23.32 9.72 -7.67
CA LEU A 283 -23.55 8.54 -6.84
C LEU A 283 -22.60 8.62 -5.63
N MET A 284 -23.06 9.27 -4.55
CA MET A 284 -22.35 9.30 -3.26
C MET A 284 -22.92 8.23 -2.32
N MET A 285 -22.14 7.17 -2.10
CA MET A 285 -22.32 6.25 -0.97
C MET A 285 -21.76 6.92 0.29
N ARG A 286 -22.62 7.18 1.29
CA ARG A 286 -22.19 7.57 2.64
C ARG A 286 -21.69 6.35 3.41
N PRO A 287 -20.56 6.40 4.14
CA PRO A 287 -20.23 5.38 5.11
C PRO A 287 -21.04 5.60 6.39
N SER A 288 -21.66 4.51 6.87
CA SER A 288 -22.30 4.42 8.18
C SER A 288 -21.26 4.34 9.30
N SER A 289 -21.61 4.92 10.44
CA SER A 289 -20.81 4.98 11.67
C SER A 289 -20.29 3.62 12.15
N VAL A 290 -19.00 3.59 12.48
CA VAL A 290 -18.25 2.44 13.03
C VAL A 290 -18.50 2.34 14.55
N PRO A 291 -18.76 1.15 15.11
CA PRO A 291 -18.81 0.95 16.56
C PRO A 291 -17.41 0.83 17.16
N THR A 292 -17.25 1.31 18.39
CA THR A 292 -16.03 1.29 19.20
C THR A 292 -15.51 -0.13 19.44
N SER A 293 -14.21 -0.31 19.17
CA SER A 293 -13.43 -1.54 19.33
C SER A 293 -13.18 -1.85 20.81
N GLU A 294 -13.56 -3.05 21.25
CA GLU A 294 -12.96 -3.72 22.42
C GLU A 294 -12.19 -4.96 21.93
N ASP A 295 -10.91 -4.98 22.30
CA ASP A 295 -9.90 -6.05 22.38
C ASP A 295 -9.94 -7.23 21.38
N VAL A 296 -9.05 -7.16 20.38
CA VAL A 296 -8.59 -8.29 19.56
C VAL A 296 -7.06 -8.26 19.50
N THR A 297 -6.41 -9.35 19.92
CA THR A 297 -4.96 -9.52 19.80
C THR A 297 -4.59 -10.34 18.55
N PRO A 298 -3.63 -9.87 17.71
CA PRO A 298 -3.15 -10.63 16.57
C PRO A 298 -2.30 -11.84 17.01
N PHE A 299 -2.51 -13.00 16.36
CA PHE A 299 -1.69 -14.21 16.54
C PHE A 299 -1.38 -14.91 15.20
N HIS A 300 -0.15 -15.40 15.09
CA HIS A 300 0.38 -16.13 13.93
C HIS A 300 0.32 -17.64 14.19
N LEU A 301 -0.24 -18.44 13.27
CA LEU A 301 -0.38 -19.90 13.46
C LEU A 301 -0.28 -20.71 12.16
N ALA A 302 0.38 -21.87 12.22
CA ALA A 302 0.36 -22.85 11.14
C ALA A 302 -0.95 -23.67 11.19
N VAL A 303 -1.67 -23.77 10.07
CA VAL A 303 -2.95 -24.48 9.99
C VAL A 303 -2.84 -25.67 9.03
N ALA A 304 -2.99 -26.88 9.56
CA ALA A 304 -3.05 -28.10 8.74
C ALA A 304 -4.43 -28.26 8.07
N GLY A 305 -4.41 -28.65 6.78
CA GLY A 305 -5.60 -29.08 6.02
C GLY A 305 -5.99 -30.53 6.30
N PRO A 306 -7.21 -30.96 5.92
CA PRO A 306 -7.64 -32.34 6.14
C PRO A 306 -7.01 -33.27 5.09
N SER A 307 -6.37 -34.35 5.53
CA SER A 307 -6.03 -35.48 4.66
C SER A 307 -6.41 -36.81 5.33
N ALA A 308 -6.74 -37.78 4.48
CA ALA A 308 -7.51 -38.99 4.78
C ALA A 308 -6.84 -39.95 5.79
N MET A 309 -7.69 -40.61 6.60
CA MET A 309 -7.46 -41.83 7.40
C MET A 309 -6.70 -42.91 6.60
N SER A 310 -5.80 -43.78 7.08
CA SER A 310 -5.46 -44.46 8.36
C SER A 310 -4.19 -45.33 8.12
N PRO A 311 -3.63 -46.20 9.02
CA PRO A 311 -3.59 -46.23 10.50
C PRO A 311 -2.18 -46.52 11.13
N LEU A 312 -1.94 -45.99 12.35
CA LEU A 312 -1.23 -46.55 13.55
C LEU A 312 0.23 -47.14 13.46
N PRO A 313 0.98 -47.35 14.59
CA PRO A 313 1.01 -46.69 15.92
C PRO A 313 2.47 -46.39 16.45
N TRP A 314 2.58 -46.00 17.74
CA TRP A 314 3.78 -45.92 18.66
C TRP A 314 4.31 -44.49 18.85
N ARG A 315 4.79 -44.00 20.01
CA ARG A 315 5.06 -44.54 21.35
C ARG A 315 5.10 -43.38 22.36
N THR A 316 4.88 -43.71 23.63
CA THR A 316 4.98 -42.87 24.83
C THR A 316 6.38 -42.30 25.09
N TRP A 317 6.46 -41.12 25.73
CA TRP A 317 7.59 -40.74 26.59
C TRP A 317 7.07 -40.07 27.87
N HIS A 318 7.46 -40.68 29.00
CA HIS A 318 7.41 -40.10 30.34
C HIS A 318 8.53 -39.08 30.50
N GLY A 319 8.31 -38.08 31.34
CA GLY A 319 9.34 -37.16 31.79
C GLY A 319 8.84 -36.33 32.96
N GLU A 320 8.85 -36.92 34.15
CA GLU A 320 8.74 -36.24 35.44
C GLU A 320 9.91 -35.24 35.63
N LYS A 321 9.61 -34.06 36.17
CA LYS A 321 9.87 -33.72 37.58
C LYS A 321 8.99 -32.55 38.01
#